data_AF-R6WGD0-F1
#
_entry.id   AF-R6WGD0-F1
#
_cell.length_a   1.000
_cell.length_b   1.000
_cell.length_c   1.000
_cell.angle_alpha   90.00
_cell.angle_beta   90.00
_cell.angle_gamma   90.00
#
_symmetry.space_group_name_H-M   'P 1'
#
loop_
_entity.id
_entity.type
_entity.pdbx_description
1 polymer ?
#
loop_
_entity_poly.entity_id
_entity_poly.type
_entity_poly.pdbx_seq_one_letter_code
_entity_poly.pdbx_strand_id
1 'polypeptide(L)'
;MDDIRCCRFHPCIYYDGTSPKDFGAVALSHFSNYTKQEFTSISEVLNTYYATKNTLTRIRQKSADLRHVVQTALERNRKKYELQKKQLRDTENREKYKVYGELIHTYGYNLAPDSRELTALNYYTNEEITIPLDPTLTPAENAQKYFNKYNKQKRTFEALTELIQETADDIHYLESISNSLDIALTEADLIQIKEELMQTGYVRRKYTKKKEKITSRPMHYISSDGYHMYVGKNNLQNEELTFSFANGNDWWFHAKGAPGSHVIVKTGGDELPDRTFEEAGRLAAYYSKNRGSDKVEIDYVEKKHVKKPNGSKPGFVVYYTNYSLVIDSDISNIKTVQD
;
A
#
# COMPACT_ATOMS: atom_id res chain seq x y z
N MET A 1 6.66 -49.18 -10.69
CA MET A 1 6.51 -50.47 -10.00
C MET A 1 7.85 -51.14 -9.75
N ASP A 2 8.79 -51.06 -10.70
CA ASP A 2 10.13 -51.66 -10.53
C ASP A 2 10.90 -51.09 -9.35
N ASP A 3 10.81 -49.79 -9.09
CA ASP A 3 11.45 -49.19 -7.91
C ASP A 3 10.95 -49.75 -6.58
N ILE A 4 9.65 -50.04 -6.48
CA ILE A 4 9.07 -50.68 -5.28
C ILE A 4 9.56 -52.14 -5.18
N ARG A 5 9.59 -52.86 -6.30
CA ARG A 5 10.08 -54.25 -6.35
C ARG A 5 11.57 -54.36 -6.03
N CYS A 6 12.35 -53.34 -6.38
CA CYS A 6 13.79 -53.27 -6.13
C CYS A 6 14.16 -52.51 -4.84
N CYS A 7 13.19 -52.17 -3.98
CA CYS A 7 13.40 -51.40 -2.74
C CYS A 7 14.13 -50.05 -2.96
N ARG A 8 13.97 -49.43 -4.12
CA ARG A 8 14.53 -48.11 -4.46
C ARG A 8 13.52 -47.01 -4.14
N PHE A 9 13.53 -46.55 -2.89
CA PHE A 9 12.68 -45.45 -2.46
C PHE A 9 13.37 -44.11 -2.68
N HIS A 10 12.58 -43.13 -3.09
CA HIS A 10 12.98 -41.74 -3.27
C HIS A 10 12.02 -40.86 -2.48
N PRO A 11 12.16 -40.77 -1.14
CA PRO A 11 11.31 -39.95 -0.30
C PRO A 11 11.38 -38.50 -0.78
N CYS A 12 10.23 -37.91 -1.10
CA CYS A 12 10.17 -36.56 -1.62
C CYS A 12 8.88 -35.83 -1.25
N ILE A 13 8.97 -34.50 -1.23
CA ILE A 13 7.83 -33.58 -1.11
C ILE A 13 7.73 -32.75 -2.39
N TYR A 14 6.51 -32.54 -2.86
CA TYR A 14 6.18 -31.69 -3.99
C TYR A 14 5.60 -30.36 -3.50
N TYR A 15 6.21 -29.26 -3.92
CA TYR A 15 5.86 -27.91 -3.51
C TYR A 15 5.28 -27.09 -4.66
N ASP A 16 4.28 -26.27 -4.34
CA ASP A 16 3.76 -25.19 -5.17
C ASP A 16 4.19 -23.87 -4.55
N GLY A 17 5.27 -23.30 -5.11
CA GLY A 17 6.04 -22.26 -4.44
C GLY A 17 6.55 -22.75 -3.09
N THR A 18 6.05 -22.16 -2.00
CA THR A 18 6.42 -22.52 -0.61
C THR A 18 5.41 -23.46 0.06
N SER A 19 4.29 -23.77 -0.59
CA SER A 19 3.25 -24.61 0.00
C SER A 19 3.46 -26.08 -0.35
N PRO A 20 3.60 -26.98 0.63
CA PRO A 20 3.68 -28.41 0.35
C PRO A 20 2.32 -28.90 -0.16
N LYS A 21 2.30 -29.49 -1.36
CA LYS A 21 1.09 -30.06 -1.97
C LYS A 21 0.91 -31.50 -1.54
N ASP A 22 1.90 -32.33 -1.85
CA ASP A 22 1.86 -33.76 -1.57
C ASP A 22 3.26 -34.33 -1.33
N PHE A 23 3.34 -35.58 -0.91
CA PHE A 23 4.59 -36.28 -0.67
C PHE A 23 4.52 -37.73 -1.11
N GLY A 24 5.67 -38.36 -1.33
CA GLY A 24 5.73 -39.74 -1.78
C GLY A 24 7.01 -40.45 -1.33
N ALA A 25 6.92 -41.77 -1.18
CA ALA A 25 8.09 -42.63 -1.02
C ALA A 25 8.76 -42.98 -2.37
N VAL A 26 8.09 -42.66 -3.48
CA VAL A 26 8.56 -42.83 -4.86
C VAL A 26 8.22 -41.57 -5.64
N ALA A 27 8.95 -41.33 -6.73
CA ALA A 27 8.67 -40.20 -7.61
C ALA A 27 7.27 -40.33 -8.25
N LEU A 28 6.44 -39.30 -8.05
CA LEU A 28 5.13 -39.15 -8.64
C LEU A 28 5.24 -38.35 -9.94
N SER A 29 5.08 -39.02 -11.09
CA SER A 29 5.25 -38.42 -12.42
C SER A 29 4.21 -37.36 -12.76
N HIS A 30 3.01 -37.42 -12.19
CA HIS A 30 1.94 -36.46 -12.42
C HIS A 30 2.13 -35.11 -11.69
N PHE A 31 3.14 -35.02 -10.81
CA PHE A 31 3.54 -33.76 -10.15
C PHE A 31 4.75 -33.10 -10.83
N SER A 32 4.97 -33.34 -12.13
CA SER A 32 6.10 -32.77 -12.89
C SER A 32 6.18 -31.24 -12.88
N ASN A 33 5.06 -30.57 -12.67
CA ASN A 33 4.96 -29.10 -12.67
C ASN A 33 5.28 -28.48 -11.29
N TYR A 34 5.60 -29.29 -10.29
CA TYR A 34 5.88 -28.85 -8.93
C TYR A 34 7.35 -29.02 -8.58
N THR A 35 7.84 -28.18 -7.68
CA THR A 35 9.22 -28.28 -7.20
C THR A 35 9.35 -29.51 -6.31
N LYS A 36 10.16 -30.48 -6.77
CA LYS A 36 10.45 -31.71 -6.01
C LYS A 36 11.65 -31.46 -5.10
N GLN A 37 11.47 -31.73 -3.80
CA GLN A 37 12.56 -31.79 -2.84
C GLN A 37 12.71 -33.24 -2.32
N GLU A 38 13.91 -33.78 -2.44
CA GLU A 38 14.22 -35.14 -1.96
C GLU A 38 14.74 -35.12 -0.52
N PHE A 39 14.47 -36.21 0.20
CA PHE A 39 14.80 -36.40 1.61
C PHE A 39 15.40 -37.78 1.83
N THR A 40 16.09 -37.94 2.97
CA THR A 40 16.81 -39.18 3.27
C THR A 40 15.89 -40.30 3.75
N SER A 41 14.73 -39.97 4.33
CA SER A 41 13.77 -40.94 4.87
C SER A 41 12.32 -40.48 4.76
N ILE A 42 11.39 -41.44 4.75
CA ILE A 42 9.95 -41.12 4.80
C ILE A 42 9.54 -40.47 6.12
N SER A 43 10.24 -40.76 7.21
CA SER A 43 10.01 -40.12 8.51
C SER A 43 10.33 -38.63 8.47
N GLU A 44 11.43 -38.25 7.80
CA GLU A 44 11.80 -36.86 7.58
C GLU A 44 10.77 -36.13 6.69
N VAL A 45 10.30 -36.81 5.64
CA VAL A 45 9.21 -36.33 4.77
C VAL A 45 7.94 -36.04 5.58
N LEU A 46 7.47 -36.98 6.39
CA LEU A 46 6.24 -36.82 7.18
C LEU A 46 6.38 -35.69 8.20
N ASN A 47 7.49 -35.63 8.93
CA ASN A 47 7.74 -34.57 9.91
C ASN A 47 7.74 -33.20 9.24
N THR A 48 8.47 -33.05 8.13
CA THR A 48 8.58 -31.79 7.39
C THR A 48 7.23 -31.38 6.79
N TYR A 49 6.56 -32.29 6.08
CA TYR A 49 5.29 -32.02 5.41
C TYR A 49 4.20 -31.55 6.40
N TYR A 50 3.98 -32.31 7.49
CA TYR A 50 2.94 -31.97 8.45
C TYR A 50 3.31 -30.76 9.32
N ALA A 51 4.59 -30.54 9.65
CA ALA A 51 5.02 -29.33 10.35
C ALA A 51 4.75 -28.07 9.51
N THR A 52 5.15 -28.06 8.23
CA THR A 52 4.91 -26.94 7.32
C THR A 52 3.42 -26.72 7.09
N LYS A 53 2.65 -27.79 6.82
CA LYS A 53 1.20 -27.70 6.58
C LYS A 53 0.43 -27.21 7.80
N ASN A 54 0.78 -27.67 9.00
CA ASN A 54 0.16 -27.20 10.24
C ASN A 54 0.45 -25.72 10.48
N THR A 55 1.70 -25.28 10.26
CA THR A 55 2.10 -23.87 10.37
C THR A 55 1.30 -22.98 9.43
N LEU A 56 1.22 -23.34 8.14
CA LEU A 56 0.43 -22.58 7.15
C LEU A 56 -1.07 -22.54 7.49
N THR A 57 -1.62 -23.66 7.93
CA THR A 57 -3.05 -23.75 8.30
C THR A 57 -3.35 -22.86 9.51
N ARG A 58 -2.50 -22.90 10.52
CA ARG A 58 -2.60 -22.09 11.74
C ARG A 58 -2.47 -20.61 11.46
N ILE A 59 -1.51 -20.22 10.60
CA ILE A 59 -1.37 -18.82 10.14
C ILE A 59 -2.64 -18.38 9.42
N ARG A 60 -3.14 -19.17 8.46
CA ARG A 60 -4.38 -18.86 7.73
C ARG A 60 -5.59 -18.71 8.66
N GLN A 61 -5.77 -19.63 9.62
CA GLN A 61 -6.85 -19.57 10.59
C GLN A 61 -6.74 -18.32 11.49
N LYS A 62 -5.56 -18.03 12.04
CA LYS A 62 -5.35 -16.88 12.93
C LYS A 62 -5.42 -15.53 12.22
N SER A 63 -5.06 -15.49 10.94
CA SER A 63 -5.09 -14.27 10.14
C SER A 63 -6.45 -14.02 9.48
N ALA A 64 -7.37 -15.00 9.46
CA ALA A 64 -8.68 -14.86 8.84
C ALA A 64 -9.48 -13.68 9.42
N ASP A 65 -9.53 -13.56 10.76
CA ASP A 65 -10.21 -12.46 11.43
C ASP A 65 -9.58 -11.11 11.10
N LEU A 66 -8.24 -11.04 11.09
CA LEU A 66 -7.51 -9.80 10.76
C LEU A 66 -7.76 -9.39 9.30
N ARG A 67 -7.68 -10.34 8.36
CA ARG A 67 -8.00 -10.11 6.95
C ARG A 67 -9.42 -9.62 6.78
N HIS A 68 -10.39 -10.23 7.46
CA HIS A 68 -11.79 -9.80 7.38
C HIS A 68 -11.98 -8.36 7.90
N VAL A 69 -11.35 -8.00 9.02
CA VAL A 69 -11.38 -6.63 9.56
C VAL A 69 -10.80 -5.63 8.56
N VAL A 70 -9.62 -5.91 8.00
CA VAL A 70 -8.93 -5.05 7.04
C VAL A 70 -9.75 -4.89 5.76
N GLN A 71 -10.25 -6.00 5.21
CA GLN A 71 -11.07 -6.01 3.99
C GLN A 71 -12.37 -5.21 4.18
N THR A 72 -13.06 -5.41 5.30
CA THR A 72 -14.28 -4.66 5.61
C THR A 72 -13.99 -3.15 5.72
N ALA A 73 -12.86 -2.78 6.34
CA ALA A 73 -12.44 -1.39 6.45
C ALA A 73 -12.06 -0.79 5.08
N LEU A 74 -11.38 -1.55 4.22
CA LEU A 74 -11.03 -1.14 2.85
C LEU A 74 -12.28 -0.87 2.01
N GLU A 75 -13.24 -1.80 2.02
CA GLU A 75 -14.48 -1.65 1.26
C GLU A 75 -15.28 -0.42 1.69
N ARG A 76 -15.36 -0.17 3.00
CA ARG A 76 -16.02 1.03 3.56
C ARG A 76 -15.32 2.31 3.12
N ASN A 77 -13.98 2.37 3.20
CA ASN A 77 -13.23 3.55 2.81
C ASN A 77 -13.26 3.81 1.30
N ARG A 78 -13.16 2.76 0.47
CA ARG A 78 -13.33 2.88 -0.99
C ARG A 78 -14.71 3.42 -1.36
N LYS A 79 -15.77 2.91 -0.73
CA LYS A 79 -17.13 3.44 -0.95
C LYS A 79 -17.27 4.90 -0.50
N LYS A 80 -16.70 5.26 0.65
CA LYS A 80 -16.65 6.64 1.16
C LYS A 80 -15.93 7.56 0.16
N TYR A 81 -14.76 7.14 -0.32
CA TYR A 81 -13.94 7.89 -1.28
C TYR A 81 -14.68 8.16 -2.59
N GLU A 82 -15.36 7.17 -3.17
CA GLU A 82 -16.15 7.35 -4.38
C GLU A 82 -17.33 8.32 -4.20
N LEU A 83 -18.01 8.26 -3.05
CA LEU A 83 -19.09 9.19 -2.72
C LEU A 83 -18.56 10.63 -2.56
N GLN A 84 -17.43 10.80 -1.88
CA GLN A 84 -16.79 12.11 -1.72
C GLN A 84 -16.31 12.66 -3.07
N LYS A 85 -15.67 11.85 -3.92
CA LYS A 85 -15.31 12.26 -5.29
C LYS A 85 -16.51 12.70 -6.10
N LYS A 86 -17.64 12.00 -5.99
CA LYS A 86 -18.88 12.40 -6.65
C LYS A 86 -19.36 13.77 -6.14
N GLN A 87 -19.40 13.97 -4.83
CA GLN A 87 -19.78 15.27 -4.24
C GLN A 87 -18.82 16.40 -4.61
N LEU A 88 -17.52 16.11 -4.77
CA LEU A 88 -16.53 17.10 -5.20
C LEU A 88 -16.81 17.60 -6.62
N ARG A 89 -17.17 16.69 -7.54
CA ARG A 89 -17.57 17.05 -8.92
C ARG A 89 -18.76 18.00 -8.95
N ASP A 90 -19.71 17.86 -8.03
CA ASP A 90 -20.86 18.77 -7.93
C ASP A 90 -20.47 20.22 -7.57
N THR A 91 -19.21 20.44 -7.13
CA THR A 91 -18.64 21.77 -6.83
C THR A 91 -17.80 22.37 -7.97
N GLU A 92 -17.65 21.70 -9.11
CA GLU A 92 -16.85 22.19 -10.26
C GLU A 92 -17.41 23.50 -10.82
N ASN A 93 -18.74 23.65 -10.82
CA ASN A 93 -19.43 24.85 -11.29
C ASN A 93 -19.26 26.08 -10.37
N ARG A 94 -18.50 26.00 -9.27
CA ARG A 94 -18.34 27.11 -8.33
C ARG A 94 -17.80 28.37 -9.00
N GLU A 95 -16.79 28.23 -9.85
CA GLU A 95 -16.14 29.38 -10.52
C GLU A 95 -17.10 30.05 -11.49
N LYS A 96 -17.97 29.27 -12.14
CA LYS A 96 -19.06 29.80 -12.97
C LYS A 96 -20.00 30.70 -12.17
N TYR A 97 -20.36 30.32 -10.95
CA TYR A 97 -21.20 31.18 -10.10
C TYR A 97 -20.51 32.44 -9.61
N LYS A 98 -19.18 32.40 -9.40
CA LYS A 98 -18.40 33.60 -9.12
C LYS A 98 -18.45 34.57 -10.29
N VAL A 99 -18.15 34.09 -11.50
CA VAL A 99 -18.20 34.89 -12.73
C VAL A 99 -19.61 35.46 -12.96
N TYR A 100 -20.66 34.68 -12.71
CA TYR A 100 -22.04 35.16 -12.80
C TYR A 100 -22.32 36.32 -11.84
N GLY A 101 -21.91 36.20 -10.57
CA GLY A 101 -22.07 37.27 -9.59
C GLY A 101 -21.34 38.56 -10.01
N GLU A 102 -20.11 38.44 -10.51
CA GLU A 102 -19.30 39.58 -10.95
C GLU A 102 -19.90 40.27 -12.19
N LEU A 103 -20.33 39.51 -13.20
CA LEU A 103 -20.91 40.07 -14.41
C LEU A 103 -22.28 40.72 -14.17
N ILE A 104 -23.12 40.14 -13.31
CA ILE A 104 -24.37 40.79 -12.89
C ILE A 104 -24.06 42.08 -12.13
N HIS A 105 -23.02 42.11 -11.30
CA HIS A 105 -22.65 43.34 -10.61
C HIS A 105 -22.15 44.44 -11.58
N THR A 106 -21.39 44.07 -12.61
CA THR A 106 -20.83 45.01 -13.58
C THR A 106 -21.85 45.50 -14.61
N TYR A 107 -22.61 44.59 -15.22
CA TYR A 107 -23.55 44.88 -16.31
C TYR A 107 -25.02 44.98 -15.83
N GLY A 108 -25.24 44.82 -14.53
CA GLY A 108 -26.54 44.77 -13.86
C GLY A 108 -27.42 46.01 -13.97
N TYR A 109 -26.79 47.18 -14.12
CA TYR A 109 -27.42 48.49 -13.91
C TYR A 109 -28.55 48.82 -14.90
N ASN A 110 -28.51 48.25 -16.11
CA ASN A 110 -29.45 48.55 -17.19
C ASN A 110 -30.47 47.43 -17.44
N LEU A 111 -30.57 46.45 -16.55
CA LEU A 111 -31.55 45.36 -16.70
C LEU A 111 -32.98 45.87 -16.51
N ALA A 112 -33.85 45.50 -17.45
CA ALA A 112 -35.28 45.77 -17.32
C ALA A 112 -35.86 45.02 -16.10
N PRO A 113 -36.89 45.57 -15.43
CA PRO A 113 -37.64 44.83 -14.42
C PRO A 113 -38.13 43.48 -14.97
N ASP A 114 -38.15 42.44 -14.14
CA ASP A 114 -38.59 41.07 -14.48
C ASP A 114 -37.75 40.31 -15.52
N SER A 115 -36.54 40.80 -15.83
CA SER A 115 -35.61 40.10 -16.74
C SER A 115 -35.24 38.71 -16.21
N ARG A 116 -35.35 37.69 -17.08
CA ARG A 116 -35.05 36.28 -16.73
C ARG A 116 -33.62 35.85 -17.03
N GLU A 117 -32.88 36.66 -17.78
CA GLU A 117 -31.50 36.37 -18.16
C GLU A 117 -30.73 37.67 -18.43
N LEU A 118 -29.40 37.60 -18.28
CA LEU A 118 -28.46 38.64 -18.66
C LEU A 118 -27.43 38.04 -19.62
N THR A 119 -27.33 38.59 -20.82
CA THR A 119 -26.20 38.31 -21.73
C THR A 119 -25.13 39.36 -21.51
N ALA A 120 -23.93 38.93 -21.13
CA ALA A 120 -22.81 39.81 -20.86
C ALA A 120 -21.51 39.23 -21.41
N LEU A 121 -20.60 40.10 -21.84
CA LEU A 121 -19.26 39.72 -22.24
C LEU A 121 -18.46 39.28 -21.02
N ASN A 122 -18.00 38.03 -20.99
CA ASN A 122 -17.11 37.53 -19.98
C ASN A 122 -15.68 38.05 -20.24
N TYR A 123 -15.24 39.02 -19.44
CA TYR A 123 -13.91 39.63 -19.59
C TYR A 123 -12.73 38.70 -19.28
N TYR A 124 -12.97 37.48 -18.76
CA TYR A 124 -11.93 36.47 -18.60
C TYR A 124 -11.70 35.63 -19.87
N THR A 125 -12.76 35.37 -20.63
CA THR A 125 -12.72 34.49 -21.82
C THR A 125 -12.93 35.23 -23.14
N ASN A 126 -13.34 36.50 -23.09
CA ASN A 126 -13.81 37.30 -24.23
C ASN A 126 -14.97 36.65 -25.01
N GLU A 127 -15.78 35.84 -24.33
CA GLU A 127 -16.97 35.22 -24.91
C GLU A 127 -18.23 35.77 -24.25
N GLU A 128 -19.32 35.92 -25.01
CA GLU A 128 -20.61 36.26 -24.42
C GLU A 128 -21.17 35.07 -23.65
N ILE A 129 -21.62 35.31 -22.42
CA ILE A 129 -22.28 34.31 -21.61
C ILE A 129 -23.68 34.76 -21.20
N THR A 130 -24.62 33.83 -21.23
CA THR A 130 -25.98 34.04 -20.74
C THR A 130 -26.09 33.56 -19.30
N ILE A 131 -26.56 34.46 -18.43
CA ILE A 131 -26.67 34.26 -16.98
C ILE A 131 -28.15 34.24 -16.61
N PRO A 132 -28.68 33.11 -16.10
CA PRO A 132 -30.07 33.05 -15.64
C PRO A 132 -30.29 33.99 -14.44
N LEU A 133 -31.39 34.73 -14.43
CA LEU A 133 -31.79 35.61 -13.34
C LEU A 133 -33.11 35.16 -12.72
N ASP A 134 -33.27 35.46 -11.44
CA ASP A 134 -34.55 35.37 -10.75
C ASP A 134 -35.30 36.70 -10.93
N PRO A 135 -36.44 36.73 -11.64
CA PRO A 135 -37.15 37.97 -11.92
C PRO A 135 -37.73 38.61 -10.65
N THR A 136 -37.86 37.85 -9.56
CA THR A 136 -38.37 38.35 -8.28
C THR A 136 -37.32 39.11 -7.45
N LEU A 137 -36.06 39.10 -7.89
CA LEU A 137 -34.92 39.69 -7.19
C LEU A 137 -34.31 40.84 -7.99
N THR A 138 -33.78 41.84 -7.29
CA THR A 138 -32.99 42.91 -7.91
C THR A 138 -31.68 42.35 -8.51
N PRO A 139 -31.01 43.06 -9.45
CA PRO A 139 -29.72 42.65 -9.97
C PRO A 139 -28.66 42.43 -8.86
N ALA A 140 -28.63 43.30 -7.85
CA ALA A 140 -27.74 43.15 -6.70
C ALA A 140 -28.05 41.88 -5.87
N GLU A 141 -29.33 41.57 -5.64
CA GLU A 141 -29.75 40.35 -4.93
C GLU A 141 -29.46 39.08 -5.75
N ASN A 142 -29.65 39.12 -7.07
CA ASN A 142 -29.26 38.03 -7.98
C ASN A 142 -27.75 37.79 -7.93
N ALA A 143 -26.93 38.84 -7.98
CA ALA A 143 -25.48 38.74 -7.82
C ALA A 143 -25.13 38.13 -6.45
N GLN A 144 -25.75 38.61 -5.37
CA GLN A 144 -25.54 38.07 -4.03
C GLN A 144 -25.95 36.60 -3.91
N LYS A 145 -27.05 36.18 -4.55
CA LYS A 145 -27.49 34.77 -4.62
C LYS A 145 -26.42 33.89 -5.26
N TYR A 146 -25.80 34.34 -6.36
CA TYR A 146 -24.69 33.63 -7.00
C TYR A 146 -23.43 33.61 -6.15
N PHE A 147 -23.06 34.72 -5.50
CA PHE A 147 -21.94 34.75 -4.55
C PHE A 147 -22.16 33.83 -3.35
N ASN A 148 -23.38 33.76 -2.81
CA ASN A 148 -23.73 32.82 -1.73
C ASN A 148 -23.58 31.37 -2.19
N LYS A 149 -24.00 31.05 -3.42
CA LYS A 149 -23.84 29.71 -4.02
C LYS A 149 -22.37 29.37 -4.21
N TYR A 150 -21.57 30.31 -4.72
CA TYR A 150 -20.11 30.18 -4.84
C TYR A 150 -19.47 29.92 -3.47
N ASN A 151 -19.73 30.78 -2.47
CA ASN A 151 -19.14 30.66 -1.14
C ASN A 151 -19.49 29.33 -0.47
N LYS A 152 -20.73 28.84 -0.64
CA LYS A 152 -21.14 27.52 -0.17
C LYS A 152 -20.34 26.41 -0.85
N GLN A 153 -20.27 26.42 -2.19
CA GLN A 153 -19.53 25.40 -2.95
C GLN A 153 -18.03 25.45 -2.71
N LYS A 154 -17.45 26.64 -2.54
CA LYS A 154 -16.04 26.83 -2.18
C LYS A 154 -15.72 26.18 -0.83
N ARG A 155 -16.49 26.49 0.21
CA ARG A 155 -16.33 25.87 1.54
C ARG A 155 -16.46 24.35 1.47
N THR A 156 -17.44 23.85 0.70
CA THR A 156 -17.59 22.41 0.48
C THR A 156 -16.39 21.82 -0.25
N PHE A 157 -15.89 22.47 -1.31
CA PHE A 157 -14.74 22.00 -2.08
C PHE A 157 -13.47 21.91 -1.22
N GLU A 158 -13.17 22.96 -0.45
CA GLU A 158 -11.99 23.01 0.43
C GLU A 158 -12.04 21.88 1.47
N ALA A 159 -13.14 21.78 2.23
CA ALA A 159 -13.30 20.74 3.25
C ALA A 159 -13.30 19.32 2.66
N LEU A 160 -13.95 19.12 1.51
CA LEU A 160 -14.06 17.80 0.90
C LEU A 160 -12.74 17.36 0.26
N THR A 161 -11.93 18.29 -0.24
CA THR A 161 -10.60 17.99 -0.77
C THR A 161 -9.70 17.40 0.31
N GLU A 162 -9.70 17.99 1.51
CA GLU A 162 -8.95 17.47 2.67
C GLU A 162 -9.46 16.07 3.09
N LEU A 163 -10.78 15.90 3.20
CA LEU A 163 -11.39 14.62 3.58
C LEU A 163 -11.16 13.49 2.55
N ILE A 164 -11.06 13.83 1.27
CA ILE A 164 -10.73 12.89 0.20
C ILE A 164 -9.28 12.43 0.35
N GLN A 165 -8.35 13.34 0.65
CA GLN A 165 -6.96 13.00 0.87
C GLN A 165 -6.81 12.09 2.10
N GLU A 166 -7.42 12.44 3.23
CA GLU A 166 -7.42 11.60 4.44
C GLU A 166 -7.95 10.19 4.15
N THR A 167 -9.05 10.10 3.39
CA THR A 167 -9.65 8.80 3.03
C THR A 167 -8.75 8.02 2.05
N ALA A 168 -8.03 8.69 1.15
CA ALA A 168 -7.05 8.06 0.27
C ALA A 168 -5.86 7.49 1.08
N ASP A 169 -5.36 8.26 2.04
CA ASP A 169 -4.26 7.84 2.93
C ASP A 169 -4.70 6.65 3.81
N ASP A 170 -5.96 6.63 4.26
CA ASP A 170 -6.58 5.50 4.95
C ASP A 170 -6.61 4.23 4.10
N ILE A 171 -6.99 4.35 2.83
CA ILE A 171 -7.01 3.22 1.89
C ILE A 171 -5.58 2.71 1.70
N HIS A 172 -4.62 3.60 1.41
CA HIS A 172 -3.23 3.21 1.18
C HIS A 172 -2.64 2.49 2.40
N TYR A 173 -2.88 3.00 3.60
CA TYR A 173 -2.46 2.36 4.85
C TYR A 173 -3.08 0.97 5.03
N LEU A 174 -4.38 0.81 4.82
CA LEU A 174 -5.02 -0.50 4.96
C LEU A 174 -4.55 -1.50 3.89
N GLU A 175 -4.20 -1.03 2.69
CA GLU A 175 -3.57 -1.87 1.68
C GLU A 175 -2.16 -2.30 2.09
N SER A 176 -1.38 -1.46 2.78
CA SER A 176 -0.07 -1.87 3.32
C SER A 176 -0.18 -2.91 4.44
N ILE A 177 -1.23 -2.83 5.27
CA ILE A 177 -1.55 -3.90 6.23
C ILE A 177 -1.91 -5.19 5.50
N SER A 178 -2.72 -5.12 4.44
CA SER A 178 -3.08 -6.30 3.64
C SER A 178 -1.83 -6.95 3.07
N ASN A 179 -0.91 -6.17 2.50
CA ASN A 179 0.37 -6.67 2.00
C ASN A 179 1.19 -7.34 3.13
N SER A 180 1.25 -6.72 4.32
CA SER A 180 1.93 -7.28 5.48
C SER A 180 1.35 -8.64 5.92
N LEU A 181 0.02 -8.81 5.85
CA LEU A 181 -0.65 -10.08 6.16
C LEU A 181 -0.31 -11.18 5.15
N ASP A 182 -0.02 -10.82 3.90
CA ASP A 182 0.37 -11.76 2.85
C ASP A 182 1.86 -12.14 2.92
N ILE A 183 2.69 -11.25 3.49
CA ILE A 183 4.11 -11.51 3.75
C ILE A 183 4.31 -12.35 5.03
N ALA A 184 3.39 -12.28 6.00
CA ALA A 184 3.53 -12.95 7.29
C ALA A 184 3.78 -14.47 7.16
N LEU A 185 4.89 -14.95 7.73
CA LEU A 185 5.32 -16.36 7.69
C LEU A 185 5.19 -17.07 9.03
N THR A 186 5.00 -16.32 10.11
CA THR A 186 4.93 -16.85 11.48
C THR A 186 3.78 -16.23 12.26
N GLU A 187 3.40 -16.86 13.37
CA GLU A 187 2.43 -16.24 14.28
C GLU A 187 2.94 -14.96 14.93
N ALA A 188 4.25 -14.86 15.16
CA ALA A 188 4.85 -13.66 15.73
C ALA A 188 4.62 -12.44 14.82
N ASP A 189 4.63 -12.63 13.50
CA ASP A 189 4.31 -11.59 12.52
C ASP A 189 2.86 -11.13 12.67
N LEU A 190 1.92 -12.07 12.83
CA LEU A 190 0.51 -11.76 13.02
C LEU A 190 0.23 -11.00 14.32
N ILE A 191 0.96 -11.32 15.40
CA ILE A 191 0.85 -10.61 16.68
C ILE A 191 1.25 -9.14 16.50
N GLN A 192 2.33 -8.86 15.77
CA GLN A 192 2.78 -7.50 15.51
C GLN A 192 1.80 -6.72 14.63
N ILE A 193 1.27 -7.32 13.57
CA ILE A 193 0.24 -6.71 12.73
C ILE A 193 -1.05 -6.43 13.54
N LYS A 194 -1.43 -7.35 14.43
CA LYS A 194 -2.57 -7.15 15.32
C LYS A 194 -2.36 -5.99 16.29
N GLU A 195 -1.18 -5.86 16.89
CA GLU A 195 -0.86 -4.72 17.75
C GLU A 195 -0.88 -3.41 16.95
N GLU A 196 -0.40 -3.41 15.71
CA GLU A 196 -0.50 -2.27 14.81
C GLU A 196 -1.95 -1.84 14.55
N LEU A 197 -2.82 -2.79 14.20
CA LEU A 197 -4.26 -2.54 14.02
C LEU A 197 -4.96 -2.08 15.30
N MET A 198 -4.44 -2.46 16.46
CA MET A 198 -4.92 -1.96 17.76
C MET A 198 -4.46 -0.54 18.05
N GLN A 199 -3.22 -0.19 17.71
CA GLN A 199 -2.68 1.17 17.87
C GLN A 199 -3.40 2.18 16.99
N THR A 200 -3.77 1.77 15.77
CA THR A 200 -4.51 2.62 14.82
C THR A 200 -6.03 2.58 14.99
N GLY A 201 -6.54 1.78 15.93
CA GLY A 201 -7.95 1.80 16.32
C GLY A 201 -8.90 0.93 15.47
N TYR A 202 -8.39 0.20 14.47
CA TYR A 202 -9.21 -0.74 13.68
C TYR A 202 -9.61 -1.98 14.49
N VAL A 203 -8.81 -2.37 15.48
CA VAL A 203 -9.11 -3.47 16.40
C VAL A 203 -9.19 -2.95 17.83
N ARG A 204 -10.30 -3.24 18.53
CA ARG A 204 -10.43 -2.87 19.95
C ARG A 204 -9.48 -3.68 20.81
N ARG A 205 -8.72 -3.01 21.68
CA ARG A 205 -7.89 -3.64 22.70
C ARG A 205 -8.77 -4.37 23.72
N LYS A 206 -8.77 -5.71 23.68
CA LYS A 206 -9.34 -6.51 24.77
C LYS A 206 -8.34 -6.51 25.93
N TYR A 207 -8.82 -6.29 27.16
CA TYR A 207 -7.98 -6.38 28.34
C TYR A 207 -7.48 -7.82 28.50
N THR A 208 -6.16 -8.01 28.44
CA THR A 208 -5.51 -9.29 28.72
C THR A 208 -4.47 -9.09 29.83
N LYS A 209 -4.45 -10.00 30.82
CA LYS A 209 -3.52 -9.96 31.95
C LYS A 209 -2.04 -10.11 31.55
N LYS A 210 -1.76 -10.56 30.32
CA LYS A 210 -0.39 -10.81 29.83
C LYS A 210 -0.26 -10.27 28.40
N LYS A 211 0.67 -9.34 28.19
CA LYS A 211 1.10 -8.95 26.83
C LYS A 211 1.92 -10.10 26.24
N GLU A 212 1.55 -10.53 25.03
CA GLU A 212 2.38 -11.45 24.26
C GLU A 212 3.71 -10.76 23.91
N LYS A 213 4.83 -11.49 24.01
CA LYS A 213 6.14 -10.96 23.66
C LYS A 213 6.24 -10.85 22.14
N ILE A 214 6.60 -9.68 21.63
CA ILE A 214 6.90 -9.48 20.21
C ILE A 214 8.29 -10.07 19.96
N THR A 215 8.35 -11.16 19.19
CA THR A 215 9.60 -11.82 18.79
C THR A 215 9.88 -11.74 17.30
N SER A 216 8.95 -11.14 16.52
CA SER A 216 9.13 -10.99 15.09
C SER A 216 10.24 -9.98 14.79
N ARG A 217 11.17 -10.39 13.92
CA ARG A 217 12.27 -9.56 13.41
C ARG A 217 12.13 -9.36 11.89
N PRO A 218 12.68 -8.28 11.33
CA PRO A 218 12.86 -8.13 9.88
C PRO A 218 13.52 -9.36 9.23
N MET A 219 13.23 -9.60 7.96
CA MET A 219 13.95 -10.62 7.20
C MET A 219 15.35 -10.11 6.87
N HIS A 220 16.33 -11.01 6.89
CA HIS A 220 17.73 -10.70 6.65
C HIS A 220 18.26 -11.49 5.46
N TYR A 221 18.84 -10.76 4.50
CA TYR A 221 19.46 -11.27 3.29
C TYR A 221 20.90 -10.79 3.20
N ILE A 222 21.71 -11.52 2.44
CA ILE A 222 23.07 -11.11 2.05
C ILE A 222 23.10 -11.03 0.53
N SER A 223 23.54 -9.87 0.02
CA SER A 223 23.71 -9.67 -1.42
C SER A 223 24.82 -10.56 -1.97
N SER A 224 24.86 -10.77 -3.28
CA SER A 224 25.95 -11.51 -3.93
C SER A 224 27.32 -10.85 -3.73
N ASP A 225 27.35 -9.56 -3.35
CA ASP A 225 28.56 -8.81 -3.00
C ASP A 225 28.89 -8.85 -1.50
N GLY A 226 28.08 -9.52 -0.68
CA GLY A 226 28.31 -9.67 0.76
C GLY A 226 27.67 -8.59 1.64
N TYR A 227 26.87 -7.69 1.07
CA TYR A 227 26.21 -6.62 1.84
C TYR A 227 24.95 -7.12 2.52
N HIS A 228 24.70 -6.63 3.74
CA HIS A 228 23.53 -7.01 4.51
C HIS A 228 22.31 -6.21 4.05
N MET A 229 21.23 -6.92 3.72
CA MET A 229 19.96 -6.34 3.30
C MET A 229 18.84 -6.78 4.25
N TYR A 230 18.03 -5.83 4.72
CA TYR A 230 16.97 -6.07 5.68
C TYR A 230 15.62 -5.65 5.12
N VAL A 231 14.61 -6.52 5.27
CA VAL A 231 13.25 -6.30 4.75
C VAL A 231 12.23 -6.33 5.89
N GLY A 232 11.49 -5.24 6.05
CA GLY A 232 10.43 -5.17 7.07
C GLY A 232 9.20 -5.96 6.64
N LYS A 233 8.59 -6.74 7.55
CA LYS A 233 7.39 -7.55 7.26
C LYS A 233 6.07 -6.83 7.50
N ASN A 234 6.11 -5.70 8.19
CA ASN A 234 4.95 -4.87 8.50
C ASN A 234 5.40 -3.43 8.73
N ASN A 235 4.44 -2.50 8.87
CA ASN A 235 4.76 -1.09 8.96
C ASN A 235 5.54 -0.72 10.24
N LEU A 236 5.32 -1.44 11.35
CA LEU A 236 6.10 -1.23 12.58
C LEU A 236 7.58 -1.58 12.36
N GLN A 237 7.86 -2.71 11.70
CA GLN A 237 9.23 -3.08 11.33
C GLN A 237 9.81 -2.15 10.26
N ASN A 238 9.02 -1.72 9.29
CA ASN A 238 9.46 -0.76 8.28
C ASN A 238 9.93 0.54 8.94
N GLU A 239 9.17 1.04 9.92
CA GLU A 239 9.52 2.24 10.67
C GLU A 239 10.77 2.04 11.52
N GLU A 240 10.87 0.93 12.27
CA GLU A 240 12.06 0.58 13.05
C GLU A 240 13.31 0.48 12.16
N LEU A 241 13.20 -0.25 11.05
CA LEU A 241 14.28 -0.40 10.07
C LEU A 241 14.75 0.95 9.54
N THR A 242 13.79 1.79 9.15
CA THR A 242 14.08 3.05 8.47
C THR A 242 14.60 4.10 9.43
N PHE A 243 14.04 4.22 10.63
CA PHE A 243 14.33 5.37 11.51
C PHE A 243 15.16 5.04 12.74
N SER A 244 15.24 3.78 13.16
CA SER A 244 16.01 3.37 14.35
C SER A 244 17.22 2.50 14.01
N PHE A 245 17.13 1.63 13.00
CA PHE A 245 18.19 0.68 12.64
C PHE A 245 19.14 1.20 11.56
N ALA A 246 18.62 1.90 10.56
CA ALA A 246 19.41 2.42 9.44
C ALA A 246 20.20 3.68 9.81
N ASN A 247 21.45 3.72 9.36
CA ASN A 247 22.32 4.88 9.39
C ASN A 247 21.96 5.84 8.24
N GLY A 248 22.33 7.11 8.35
CA GLY A 248 21.97 8.13 7.35
C GLY A 248 22.41 7.81 5.91
N ASN A 249 23.57 7.15 5.76
CA ASN A 249 24.17 6.81 4.46
C ASN A 249 23.84 5.37 4.01
N ASP A 250 22.96 4.66 4.73
CA ASP A 250 22.44 3.38 4.23
C ASP A 250 21.41 3.65 3.13
N TRP A 251 21.23 2.72 2.21
CA TRP A 251 20.26 2.85 1.12
C TRP A 251 18.90 2.27 1.50
N TRP A 252 17.86 3.02 1.21
CA TRP A 252 16.46 2.65 1.39
C TRP A 252 15.80 2.42 0.03
N PHE A 253 14.98 1.37 -0.07
CA PHE A 253 14.25 1.00 -1.28
C PHE A 253 12.78 0.72 -0.96
N HIS A 254 11.90 1.05 -1.89
CA HIS A 254 10.47 0.73 -1.81
C HIS A 254 9.80 0.74 -3.19
N ALA A 255 8.73 -0.04 -3.34
CA ALA A 255 7.94 -0.04 -4.57
C ALA A 255 7.25 1.31 -4.79
N LYS A 256 7.41 1.89 -5.98
CA LYS A 256 6.85 3.20 -6.29
C LYS A 256 5.33 3.13 -6.43
N GLY A 257 4.63 4.01 -5.72
CA GLY A 257 3.17 4.16 -5.80
C GLY A 257 2.36 2.92 -5.38
N ALA A 258 3.00 1.91 -4.79
CA ALA A 258 2.36 0.68 -4.37
C ALA A 258 2.77 0.31 -2.95
N PRO A 259 1.87 -0.27 -2.13
CA PRO A 259 2.24 -0.78 -0.82
C PRO A 259 3.31 -1.87 -0.91
N GLY A 260 4.34 -1.76 -0.07
CA GLY A 260 5.42 -2.73 -0.01
C GLY A 260 6.23 -2.66 1.28
N SER A 261 7.19 -3.57 1.39
CA SER A 261 8.18 -3.56 2.45
C SER A 261 9.23 -2.48 2.22
N HIS A 262 9.74 -1.90 3.31
CA HIS A 262 10.96 -1.10 3.25
C HIS A 262 12.15 -2.06 3.23
N VAL A 263 13.08 -1.82 2.31
CA VAL A 263 14.35 -2.56 2.24
C VAL A 263 15.49 -1.62 2.58
N ILE A 264 16.34 -2.03 3.52
CA ILE A 264 17.56 -1.30 3.90
C ILE A 264 18.78 -2.11 3.49
N VAL A 265 19.71 -1.48 2.78
CA VAL A 265 21.04 -2.03 2.51
C VAL A 265 22.05 -1.33 3.39
N LYS A 266 22.74 -2.09 4.25
CA LYS A 266 23.81 -1.57 5.10
C LYS A 266 25.06 -1.36 4.25
N THR A 267 25.47 -0.11 4.08
CA THR A 267 26.64 0.23 3.25
C THR A 267 27.95 0.09 3.99
N GLY A 268 27.94 0.32 5.31
CA GLY A 268 29.19 0.43 6.07
C GLY A 268 30.03 1.66 5.70
N GLY A 269 29.52 2.55 4.84
CA GLY A 269 30.25 3.68 4.25
C GLY A 269 30.84 3.39 2.86
N ASP A 270 30.69 2.17 2.35
CA ASP A 270 31.20 1.78 1.03
C ASP A 270 30.28 2.24 -0.10
N GLU A 271 30.86 2.43 -1.29
CA GLU A 271 30.12 2.58 -2.52
C GLU A 271 29.62 1.20 -2.98
N LEU A 272 28.29 1.07 -3.12
CA LEU A 272 27.68 -0.22 -3.45
C LEU A 272 27.77 -0.53 -4.95
N PRO A 273 28.07 -1.78 -5.36
CA PRO A 273 27.96 -2.20 -6.74
C PRO A 273 26.50 -2.20 -7.24
N ASP A 274 26.29 -1.94 -8.54
CA ASP A 274 24.97 -1.95 -9.19
C ASP A 274 24.16 -3.22 -8.90
N ARG A 275 24.83 -4.38 -8.86
CA ARG A 275 24.19 -5.67 -8.55
C ARG A 275 23.51 -5.68 -7.18
N THR A 276 24.11 -5.04 -6.18
CA THR A 276 23.50 -4.94 -4.84
C THR A 276 22.25 -4.04 -4.86
N PHE A 277 22.25 -2.96 -5.66
CA PHE A 277 21.04 -2.14 -5.88
C PHE A 277 19.94 -2.93 -6.57
N GLU A 278 20.27 -3.72 -7.60
CA GLU A 278 19.30 -4.57 -8.28
C GLU A 278 18.71 -5.62 -7.34
N GLU A 279 19.53 -6.33 -6.56
CA GLU A 279 19.07 -7.36 -5.61
C GLU A 279 18.18 -6.77 -4.51
N ALA A 280 18.53 -5.59 -3.98
CA ALA A 280 17.67 -4.86 -3.05
C ALA A 280 16.35 -4.41 -3.71
N GLY A 281 16.43 -3.99 -4.97
CA GLY A 281 15.27 -3.70 -5.80
C GLY A 281 14.35 -4.91 -5.99
N ARG A 282 14.90 -6.09 -6.31
CA ARG A 282 14.15 -7.35 -6.44
C ARG A 282 13.47 -7.72 -5.12
N LEU A 283 14.14 -7.54 -3.98
CA LEU A 283 13.52 -7.72 -2.66
C LEU A 283 12.33 -6.75 -2.47
N ALA A 284 12.50 -5.47 -2.78
CA ALA A 284 11.42 -4.48 -2.66
C ALA A 284 10.24 -4.81 -3.59
N ALA A 285 10.51 -5.28 -4.80
CA ALA A 285 9.50 -5.73 -5.77
C ALA A 285 8.75 -6.97 -5.26
N TYR A 286 9.49 -7.99 -4.81
CA TYR A 286 8.93 -9.26 -4.33
C TYR A 286 8.07 -9.10 -3.07
N TYR A 287 8.44 -8.20 -2.16
CA TYR A 287 7.70 -7.91 -0.94
C TYR A 287 6.74 -6.72 -1.09
N SER A 288 6.27 -6.46 -2.31
CA SER A 288 5.24 -5.47 -2.61
C SER A 288 3.96 -6.11 -3.12
N LYS A 289 2.90 -5.30 -3.21
CA LYS A 289 1.65 -5.66 -3.88
C LYS A 289 1.85 -6.08 -5.35
N ASN A 290 2.93 -5.65 -5.98
CA ASN A 290 3.24 -5.93 -7.39
C ASN A 290 4.10 -7.19 -7.59
N ARG A 291 4.23 -8.04 -6.57
CA ARG A 291 4.93 -9.33 -6.66
C ARG A 291 4.43 -10.17 -7.84
N GLY A 292 5.37 -10.77 -8.57
CA GLY A 292 5.10 -11.58 -9.75
C GLY A 292 4.99 -10.80 -11.06
N SER A 293 5.11 -9.47 -11.02
CA SER A 293 5.29 -8.65 -12.22
C SER A 293 6.74 -8.76 -12.72
N ASP A 294 6.92 -8.79 -14.04
CA ASP A 294 8.23 -8.75 -14.71
C ASP A 294 8.87 -7.35 -14.67
N LYS A 295 8.07 -6.32 -14.38
CA LYS A 295 8.51 -4.93 -14.30
C LYS A 295 7.83 -4.23 -13.15
N VAL A 296 8.61 -3.86 -12.15
CA VAL A 296 8.19 -3.06 -11.00
C VAL A 296 9.11 -1.85 -10.88
N GLU A 297 8.55 -0.65 -10.82
CA GLU A 297 9.30 0.57 -10.51
C GLU A 297 9.61 0.61 -9.01
N ILE A 298 10.89 0.70 -8.68
CA ILE A 298 11.41 0.80 -7.32
C ILE A 298 12.09 2.15 -7.15
N ASP A 299 11.67 2.88 -6.13
CA ASP A 299 12.35 4.09 -5.71
C ASP A 299 13.42 3.75 -4.67
N TYR A 300 14.58 4.38 -4.81
CA TYR A 300 15.66 4.23 -3.85
C TYR A 300 16.37 5.55 -3.59
N VAL A 301 16.79 5.72 -2.33
CA VAL A 301 17.47 6.92 -1.85
C VAL A 301 18.23 6.59 -0.57
N GLU A 302 19.27 7.35 -0.24
CA GLU A 302 19.89 7.22 1.08
C GLU A 302 18.88 7.59 2.19
N LYS A 303 18.92 6.83 3.28
CA LYS A 303 17.98 6.95 4.39
C LYS A 303 17.88 8.37 4.94
N LYS A 304 18.95 9.17 4.94
CA LYS A 304 18.94 10.56 5.43
C LYS A 304 17.95 11.48 4.70
N HIS A 305 17.55 11.12 3.47
CA HIS A 305 16.54 11.86 2.69
C HIS A 305 15.12 11.38 2.93
N VAL A 306 14.93 10.26 3.63
CA VAL A 306 13.62 9.72 4.01
C VAL A 306 13.17 10.36 5.31
N LYS A 307 11.95 10.91 5.33
CA LYS A 307 11.37 11.59 6.49
C LYS A 307 10.05 10.96 6.88
N LYS A 308 9.76 10.95 8.18
CA LYS A 308 8.45 10.61 8.74
C LYS A 308 7.71 11.91 9.10
N PRO A 309 6.59 12.24 8.44
CA PRO A 309 5.76 13.36 8.85
C PRO A 309 5.15 13.15 10.24
N ASN A 310 5.09 14.22 11.03
CA ASN A 310 4.52 14.14 12.38
C ASN A 310 3.04 13.77 12.33
N GLY A 311 2.63 12.78 13.14
CA GLY A 311 1.26 12.30 13.19
C GLY A 311 0.86 11.37 12.04
N SER A 312 1.77 11.04 11.12
CA SER A 312 1.48 10.05 10.08
C SER A 312 1.34 8.65 10.65
N LYS A 313 0.61 7.80 9.92
CA LYS A 313 0.48 6.38 10.26
C LYS A 313 1.82 5.65 10.20
N PRO A 314 1.99 4.54 10.94
CA PRO A 314 3.19 3.71 10.86
C PRO A 314 3.52 3.32 9.41
N GLY A 315 4.81 3.27 9.09
CA GLY A 315 5.31 2.94 7.75
C GLY A 315 5.15 4.04 6.70
N PHE A 316 4.37 5.11 6.96
CA PHE A 316 4.28 6.23 6.02
C PHE A 316 5.56 7.07 6.05
N VAL A 317 6.10 7.33 4.86
CA VAL A 317 7.31 8.12 4.66
C VAL A 317 7.17 9.06 3.49
N VAL A 318 7.96 10.14 3.51
CA VAL A 318 8.09 11.07 2.40
C VAL A 318 9.55 11.27 2.04
N TYR A 319 9.80 11.47 0.77
CA TYR A 319 11.08 11.84 0.19
C TYR A 319 10.81 12.78 -0.99
N TYR A 320 11.72 13.73 -1.21
CA TYR A 320 11.58 14.76 -2.24
C TYR A 320 12.56 14.57 -3.40
N THR A 321 13.50 13.64 -3.24
CA THR A 321 14.53 13.28 -4.20
C THR A 321 14.73 11.78 -4.11
N ASN A 322 14.78 11.10 -5.24
CA ASN A 322 15.05 9.68 -5.32
C ASN A 322 15.61 9.34 -6.69
N TYR A 323 16.22 8.16 -6.76
CA TYR A 323 16.44 7.47 -8.01
C TYR A 323 15.33 6.42 -8.19
N SER A 324 15.18 5.93 -9.41
CA SER A 324 14.23 4.86 -9.71
C SER A 324 14.91 3.82 -10.60
N LEU A 325 14.61 2.55 -10.37
CA LEU A 325 14.99 1.44 -11.24
C LEU A 325 13.75 0.60 -11.57
N VAL A 326 13.78 -0.11 -12.70
CA VAL A 326 12.74 -1.07 -13.09
C VAL A 326 13.33 -2.46 -13.00
N ILE A 327 12.69 -3.34 -12.22
CA ILE A 327 13.22 -4.66 -11.94
C ILE A 327 12.11 -5.71 -11.86
N ASP A 328 12.44 -6.97 -12.11
CA ASP A 328 11.59 -8.12 -11.84
C ASP A 328 11.52 -8.41 -10.32
N SER A 329 10.75 -9.42 -9.93
CA SER A 329 10.58 -9.82 -8.53
C SER A 329 11.22 -11.18 -8.19
N ASP A 330 12.10 -11.72 -9.02
CA ASP A 330 12.75 -13.00 -8.74
C ASP A 330 13.88 -12.85 -7.71
N ILE A 331 13.70 -13.48 -6.55
CA ILE A 331 14.70 -13.47 -5.47
C ILE A 331 15.39 -14.83 -5.30
N SER A 332 15.22 -15.76 -6.24
CA SER A 332 15.73 -17.14 -6.16
C SER A 332 17.25 -17.24 -5.94
N ASN A 333 18.00 -16.26 -6.44
CA ASN A 333 19.47 -16.22 -6.33
C ASN A 333 19.97 -15.43 -5.11
N ILE A 334 19.09 -14.87 -4.28
CA ILE A 334 19.48 -14.05 -3.13
C ILE A 334 19.53 -14.91 -1.87
N LYS A 335 20.66 -14.88 -1.17
CA LYS A 335 20.87 -15.68 0.03
C LYS A 335 20.09 -15.13 1.22
N THR A 336 19.12 -15.89 1.72
CA THR A 336 18.46 -15.62 3.01
C THR A 336 19.36 -16.05 4.17
N VAL A 337 19.46 -15.22 5.20
CA VAL A 337 20.04 -15.59 6.49
C VAL A 337 18.88 -16.08 7.36
N GLN A 338 18.85 -17.37 7.66
CA GLN A 338 17.92 -17.93 8.65
C GLN A 338 18.57 -17.79 10.03
N ASP A 339 17.90 -17.06 10.92
CA ASP A 339 18.24 -16.96 12.36
C ASP A 339 17.97 -18.28 13.09
#